data_AF-A0A6I3F5N0-F1
#
_entry.id   AF-A0A6I3F5N0-F1
#
_cell.length_a   1.000
_cell.length_b   1.000
_cell.length_c   1.000
_cell.angle_alpha   90.00
_cell.angle_beta   90.00
_cell.angle_gamma   90.00
#
_symmetry.space_group_name_H-M   'P 1'
#
loop_
_entity.id
_entity.type
_entity.pdbx_description
1 polymer ?
#
loop_
_entity_poly.entity_id
_entity_poly.type
_entity_poly.pdbx_seq_one_letter_code
_entity_poly.pdbx_strand_id
1 'polypeptide(L)'
;MRVQLVDHPMFATPVMNADPDLLDRLFDDYLGTIGAASPEMARFLFGHVPVEVFDRIFSGRDSDSRGGLMWLMHLSGYFGGRWLRGEIEQAQPDAMLNLVNIVPGEEKFQATMERAGAALTAADADDATVLAYAHASLLDTPAPDETGQPVPGLTDSFGYNLGYMLEILAAPPEGLVAGAKFQIEASGLFGCTYASARLAVLAELADVQAGLAAGGSYSEVTAELLPVQEAAVPRGRSVWSSGLSVQGFPQSEYDQLLDVSSSFLETVQATALTMVQALGDRDAAKARRGAVANAAMIIWLASYMDGLLHGEGAKVLPTFA
;
A
#
# COMPACT_ATOMS: atom_id res chain seq x y z
N MET A 1 -1.48 5.31 -27.13
CA MET A 1 -2.58 4.57 -26.49
C MET A 1 -2.75 5.20 -25.13
N ARG A 2 -3.98 5.50 -24.72
CA ARG A 2 -4.32 6.24 -23.49
C ARG A 2 -5.16 5.37 -22.56
N VAL A 3 -5.17 5.73 -21.29
CA VAL A 3 -6.01 5.06 -20.30
C VAL A 3 -7.41 5.69 -20.31
N GLN A 4 -8.42 4.88 -20.58
CA GLN A 4 -9.83 5.28 -20.45
C GLN A 4 -10.38 4.81 -19.11
N LEU A 5 -10.58 5.77 -18.21
CA LEU A 5 -11.19 5.53 -16.90
C LEU A 5 -12.69 5.25 -17.04
N VAL A 6 -13.17 4.36 -16.18
CA VAL A 6 -14.60 4.17 -15.94
C VAL A 6 -15.03 4.98 -14.71
N ASP A 7 -16.34 5.14 -14.51
CA ASP A 7 -16.89 5.82 -13.34
C ASP A 7 -16.36 5.21 -12.04
N HIS A 8 -15.91 6.08 -11.14
CA HIS A 8 -15.40 5.74 -9.83
C HIS A 8 -15.75 6.85 -8.83
N PRO A 9 -15.83 6.54 -7.53
CA PRO A 9 -16.15 7.51 -6.50
C PRO A 9 -15.06 8.58 -6.42
N MET A 10 -15.40 9.82 -6.77
CA MET A 10 -14.50 10.95 -6.68
C MET A 10 -15.29 12.16 -6.17
N PHE A 11 -14.84 12.73 -5.06
CA PHE A 11 -15.42 13.91 -4.45
C PHE A 11 -14.38 15.04 -4.40
N ALA A 12 -14.84 16.29 -4.27
CA ALA A 12 -13.94 17.44 -4.23
C ALA A 12 -13.05 17.39 -2.98
N THR A 13 -11.74 17.64 -3.14
CA THR A 13 -10.77 17.63 -2.04
C THR A 13 -9.56 18.48 -2.41
N PRO A 14 -8.88 19.13 -1.45
CA PRO A 14 -7.62 19.82 -1.69
C PRO A 14 -6.39 18.88 -1.76
N VAL A 15 -6.54 17.59 -1.39
CA VAL A 15 -5.42 16.65 -1.23
C VAL A 15 -4.96 16.07 -2.56
N MET A 16 -5.89 15.89 -3.49
CA MET A 16 -5.59 15.27 -4.79
C MET A 16 -6.39 15.92 -5.90
N ASN A 17 -5.81 15.89 -7.10
CA ASN A 17 -6.42 16.40 -8.32
C ASN A 17 -6.20 15.38 -9.44
N ALA A 18 -7.20 15.22 -10.30
CA ALA A 18 -7.04 14.38 -11.48
C ALA A 18 -5.86 14.88 -12.32
N ASP A 19 -5.01 13.95 -12.76
CA ASP A 19 -3.86 14.23 -13.62
C ASP A 19 -3.73 13.13 -14.69
N PRO A 20 -4.63 13.13 -15.70
CA PRO A 20 -4.63 12.11 -16.75
C PRO A 20 -3.33 12.08 -17.55
N ASP A 21 -2.66 13.23 -17.70
CA ASP A 21 -1.38 13.31 -18.40
C ASP A 21 -0.27 12.57 -17.62
N LEU A 22 -0.28 12.65 -16.29
CA LEU A 22 0.62 11.83 -15.46
C LEU A 22 0.30 10.34 -15.58
N LEU A 23 -0.97 9.94 -15.58
CA LEU A 23 -1.39 8.55 -15.78
C LEU A 23 -0.93 8.00 -17.15
N ASP A 24 -1.11 8.77 -18.21
CA ASP A 24 -0.66 8.40 -19.56
C ASP A 24 0.88 8.31 -19.64
N ARG A 25 1.62 9.21 -18.97
CA ARG A 25 3.09 9.10 -18.87
C ARG A 25 3.54 7.81 -18.17
N LEU A 26 2.89 7.46 -17.06
CA LEU A 26 3.18 6.18 -16.38
C LEU A 26 2.83 4.98 -17.25
N PHE A 27 1.80 5.10 -18.09
CA PHE A 27 1.47 4.04 -19.02
C PHE A 27 2.54 3.86 -20.11
N ASP A 28 3.08 4.96 -20.64
CA ASP A 28 4.22 4.90 -21.58
C ASP A 28 5.46 4.28 -20.91
N ASP A 29 5.74 4.63 -19.65
CA ASP A 29 6.84 4.03 -18.87
C ASP A 29 6.62 2.52 -18.71
N TYR A 30 5.39 2.10 -18.36
CA TYR A 30 5.01 0.68 -18.25
C TYR A 30 5.20 -0.10 -19.55
N LEU A 31 4.84 0.47 -20.71
CA LEU A 31 5.08 -0.16 -22.01
C LEU A 31 6.58 -0.43 -22.24
N GLY A 32 7.45 0.48 -21.78
CA GLY A 32 8.89 0.28 -21.79
C GLY A 32 9.36 -0.91 -20.96
N THR A 33 8.65 -1.25 -19.88
CA THR A 33 9.03 -2.35 -18.96
C THR A 33 8.59 -3.74 -19.43
N ILE A 34 7.47 -3.85 -20.16
CA ILE A 34 6.89 -5.15 -20.55
C ILE A 34 7.43 -5.68 -21.88
N GLY A 35 8.20 -4.87 -22.62
CA GLY A 35 8.79 -5.24 -23.89
C GLY A 35 7.73 -5.61 -24.94
N ALA A 36 7.76 -6.85 -25.44
CA ALA A 36 6.85 -7.31 -26.49
C ALA A 36 5.52 -7.91 -25.96
N ALA A 37 5.33 -7.97 -24.64
CA ALA A 37 4.09 -8.48 -24.06
C ALA A 37 2.92 -7.51 -24.31
N SER A 38 1.69 -8.04 -24.32
CA SER A 38 0.50 -7.20 -24.36
C SER A 38 0.29 -6.54 -22.98
N PRO A 39 -0.04 -5.24 -22.92
CA PRO A 39 -0.28 -4.58 -21.65
C PRO A 39 -1.56 -5.09 -21.01
N GLU A 40 -1.51 -5.29 -19.70
CA GLU A 40 -2.66 -5.71 -18.88
C GLU A 40 -3.02 -4.60 -17.90
N MET A 41 -4.29 -4.20 -17.83
CA MET A 41 -4.72 -3.08 -16.98
C MET A 41 -4.45 -3.35 -15.49
N ALA A 42 -4.67 -4.60 -15.04
CA ALA A 42 -4.40 -5.00 -13.66
C ALA A 42 -2.92 -4.82 -13.30
N ARG A 43 -2.04 -5.33 -14.15
CA ARG A 43 -0.58 -5.24 -14.00
C ARG A 43 -0.11 -3.79 -14.02
N PHE A 44 -0.67 -2.97 -14.89
CA PHE A 44 -0.36 -1.54 -14.95
C PHE A 44 -0.85 -0.79 -13.71
N LEU A 45 -2.17 -0.77 -13.48
CA LEU A 45 -2.81 0.20 -12.59
C LEU A 45 -2.54 -0.06 -11.11
N PHE A 46 -2.38 -1.33 -10.71
CA PHE A 46 -2.13 -1.67 -9.30
C PHE A 46 -0.89 -2.57 -9.11
N GLY A 47 -0.17 -2.90 -10.18
CA GLY A 47 1.19 -3.47 -10.09
C GLY A 47 2.29 -2.42 -10.33
N HIS A 48 2.21 -1.66 -11.43
CA HIS A 48 3.26 -0.72 -11.83
C HIS A 48 3.08 0.68 -11.21
N VAL A 49 1.89 1.29 -11.35
CA VAL A 49 1.59 2.64 -10.86
C VAL A 49 1.97 2.86 -9.39
N PRO A 50 1.56 2.01 -8.42
CA PRO A 50 1.92 2.26 -7.02
C PRO A 50 3.43 2.26 -6.80
N VAL A 51 4.16 1.29 -7.37
CA VAL A 51 5.63 1.22 -7.25
C VAL A 51 6.28 2.50 -7.77
N GLU A 52 5.92 2.94 -8.97
CA GLU A 52 6.52 4.13 -9.59
C GLU A 52 6.12 5.42 -8.86
N VAL A 53 4.90 5.51 -8.32
CA VAL A 53 4.48 6.65 -7.48
C VAL A 53 5.33 6.72 -6.22
N PHE A 54 5.55 5.61 -5.52
CA PHE A 54 6.41 5.59 -4.33
C PHE A 54 7.87 5.92 -4.68
N ASP A 55 8.42 5.36 -5.77
CA ASP A 55 9.77 5.71 -6.21
C ASP A 55 9.91 7.20 -6.55
N ARG A 56 8.89 7.82 -7.16
CA ARG A 56 8.86 9.28 -7.39
C ARG A 56 8.83 10.06 -6.08
N ILE A 57 8.00 9.66 -5.12
CA ILE A 57 7.94 10.29 -3.79
C ILE A 57 9.30 10.21 -3.08
N PHE A 58 9.92 9.03 -3.02
CA PHE A 58 11.20 8.84 -2.33
C PHE A 58 12.37 9.52 -3.03
N SER A 59 12.36 9.58 -4.37
CA SER A 59 13.37 10.33 -5.13
C SER A 59 13.12 11.84 -5.18
N GLY A 60 11.95 12.31 -4.75
CA GLY A 60 11.53 13.71 -4.86
C GLY A 60 11.17 14.16 -6.28
N ARG A 61 11.04 13.22 -7.22
CA ARG A 61 10.57 13.49 -8.59
C ARG A 61 9.09 13.88 -8.55
N ASP A 62 8.70 14.79 -9.44
CA ASP A 62 7.31 15.26 -9.59
C ASP A 62 6.68 15.80 -8.29
N SER A 63 7.49 16.42 -7.42
CA SER A 63 7.02 17.04 -6.19
C SER A 63 5.97 18.14 -6.45
N ASP A 64 6.04 18.83 -7.59
CA ASP A 64 5.04 19.81 -8.04
C ASP A 64 3.69 19.15 -8.44
N SER A 65 3.69 17.85 -8.75
CA SER A 65 2.51 17.05 -9.11
C SER A 65 2.02 16.19 -7.93
N ARG A 66 2.30 16.58 -6.69
CA ARG A 66 1.92 15.83 -5.48
C ARG A 66 0.44 15.42 -5.45
N GLY A 67 -0.47 16.32 -5.82
CA GLY A 67 -1.91 16.01 -5.88
C GLY A 67 -2.27 15.00 -6.98
N GLY A 68 -1.54 14.98 -8.09
CA GLY A 68 -1.68 13.97 -9.14
C GLY A 68 -1.18 12.59 -8.69
N LEU A 69 -0.06 12.53 -7.96
CA LEU A 69 0.43 11.29 -7.35
C LEU A 69 -0.58 10.70 -6.35
N MET A 70 -1.19 11.53 -5.50
CA MET A 70 -2.23 11.09 -4.58
C MET A 70 -3.46 10.54 -5.31
N TRP A 71 -3.86 11.18 -6.41
CA TRP A 71 -4.97 10.72 -7.25
C TRP A 71 -4.68 9.36 -7.89
N LEU A 72 -3.45 9.12 -8.34
CA LEU A 72 -3.05 7.81 -8.86
C LEU A 72 -3.16 6.70 -7.80
N MET A 73 -2.80 6.99 -6.54
CA MET A 73 -2.96 6.03 -5.44
C MET A 73 -4.42 5.73 -5.14
N HIS A 74 -5.31 6.72 -5.28
CA HIS A 74 -6.75 6.50 -5.18
C HIS A 74 -7.25 5.56 -6.28
N LEU A 75 -6.88 5.80 -7.54
CA LEU A 75 -7.25 4.95 -8.67
C LEU A 75 -6.72 3.51 -8.49
N SER A 76 -5.42 3.37 -8.20
CA SER A 76 -4.77 2.09 -7.97
C SER A 76 -5.48 1.29 -6.88
N GLY A 77 -5.79 1.95 -5.75
CA GLY A 77 -6.51 1.32 -4.65
C GLY A 77 -7.90 0.89 -5.05
N TYR A 78 -8.74 1.84 -5.47
CA TYR A 78 -10.14 1.57 -5.77
C TYR A 78 -10.30 0.46 -6.81
N PHE A 79 -9.56 0.53 -7.92
CA PHE A 79 -9.66 -0.49 -8.96
C PHE A 79 -8.98 -1.81 -8.57
N GLY A 80 -7.93 -1.80 -7.75
CA GLY A 80 -7.36 -3.02 -7.18
C GLY A 80 -8.35 -3.76 -6.29
N GLY A 81 -9.09 -3.02 -5.45
CA GLY A 81 -10.15 -3.58 -4.61
C GLY A 81 -11.31 -4.14 -5.45
N ARG A 82 -11.74 -3.41 -6.49
CA ARG A 82 -12.78 -3.86 -7.42
C ARG A 82 -12.38 -5.10 -8.21
N TRP A 83 -11.12 -5.20 -8.64
CA TRP A 83 -10.58 -6.40 -9.28
C TRP A 83 -10.65 -7.59 -8.33
N LEU A 84 -10.06 -7.49 -7.14
CA LEU A 84 -10.05 -8.60 -6.19
C LEU A 84 -11.47 -9.05 -5.83
N ARG A 85 -12.37 -8.08 -5.64
CA ARG A 85 -13.80 -8.34 -5.44
C ARG A 85 -14.40 -9.17 -6.57
N GLY A 86 -14.15 -8.77 -7.82
CA GLY A 86 -14.63 -9.49 -9.00
C GLY A 86 -14.06 -10.90 -9.12
N GLU A 87 -12.79 -11.11 -8.81
CA GLU A 87 -12.16 -12.44 -8.83
C GLU A 87 -12.70 -13.35 -7.72
N ILE A 88 -12.91 -12.82 -6.51
CA ILE A 88 -13.53 -13.56 -5.40
C ILE A 88 -14.97 -13.94 -5.75
N GLU A 89 -15.76 -13.02 -6.31
CA GLU A 89 -17.15 -13.31 -6.72
C GLU A 89 -17.22 -14.44 -7.75
N GLN A 90 -16.29 -14.48 -8.70
CA GLN A 90 -16.21 -15.52 -9.73
C GLN A 90 -15.74 -16.86 -9.17
N ALA A 91 -14.68 -16.85 -8.36
CA ALA A 91 -14.06 -18.08 -7.83
C ALA A 91 -14.90 -18.70 -6.70
N GLN A 92 -15.54 -17.87 -5.87
CA GLN A 92 -16.31 -18.27 -4.69
C GLN A 92 -17.60 -17.45 -4.56
N PRO A 93 -18.66 -17.82 -5.28
CA PRO A 93 -19.94 -17.11 -5.26
C PRO A 93 -20.57 -17.00 -3.86
N ASP A 94 -20.30 -17.96 -2.96
CA ASP A 94 -20.85 -18.01 -1.61
C ASP A 94 -19.95 -17.36 -0.54
N ALA A 95 -18.86 -16.70 -0.93
CA ALA A 95 -17.96 -16.05 0.03
C ALA A 95 -18.71 -15.00 0.87
N MET A 96 -18.44 -14.94 2.18
CA MET A 96 -19.08 -13.98 3.10
C MET A 96 -18.93 -12.53 2.64
N LEU A 97 -17.80 -12.19 2.00
CA LEU A 97 -17.58 -10.88 1.41
C LEU A 97 -18.70 -10.53 0.42
N ASN A 98 -19.24 -11.49 -0.35
CA ASN A 98 -20.31 -11.30 -1.36
C ASN A 98 -21.64 -10.85 -0.75
N LEU A 99 -21.80 -10.99 0.57
CA LEU A 99 -22.95 -10.48 1.31
C LEU A 99 -22.79 -9.01 1.76
N VAL A 100 -21.58 -8.46 1.65
CA VAL A 100 -21.27 -7.09 2.02
C VAL A 100 -21.41 -6.18 0.80
N ASN A 101 -22.15 -5.09 0.96
CA ASN A 101 -22.16 -3.98 0.02
C ASN A 101 -22.10 -2.66 0.79
N ILE A 102 -20.93 -2.03 0.77
CA ILE A 102 -20.71 -0.70 1.34
C ILE A 102 -20.39 0.22 0.18
N VAL A 103 -21.35 1.06 -0.20
CA VAL A 103 -21.18 2.04 -1.27
C VAL A 103 -20.24 3.15 -0.77
N PRO A 104 -19.17 3.49 -1.51
CA PRO A 104 -18.29 4.59 -1.14
C PRO A 104 -19.06 5.91 -1.08
N GLY A 105 -19.01 6.56 0.08
CA GLY A 105 -19.72 7.81 0.36
C GLY A 105 -18.77 8.97 0.59
N GLU A 106 -19.26 10.19 0.37
CA GLU A 106 -18.48 11.42 0.52
C GLU A 106 -17.90 11.58 1.93
N GLU A 107 -18.66 11.27 2.98
CA GLU A 107 -18.21 11.40 4.37
C GLU A 107 -16.94 10.57 4.66
N LYS A 108 -16.95 9.29 4.30
CA LYS A 108 -15.79 8.39 4.48
C LYS A 108 -14.61 8.83 3.61
N PHE A 109 -14.90 9.28 2.39
CA PHE A 109 -13.88 9.83 1.51
C PHE A 109 -13.21 11.07 2.12
N GLN A 110 -13.99 12.03 2.64
CA GLN A 110 -13.44 13.23 3.27
C GLN A 110 -12.65 12.88 4.54
N ALA A 111 -13.13 11.96 5.38
CA ALA A 111 -12.36 11.51 6.54
C ALA A 111 -11.00 10.90 6.15
N THR A 112 -10.94 10.18 5.02
CA THR A 112 -9.68 9.66 4.46
C THR A 112 -8.79 10.81 3.98
N MET A 113 -9.35 11.77 3.24
CA MET A 113 -8.62 12.93 2.75
C MET A 113 -8.12 13.82 3.89
N GLU A 114 -8.86 14.00 4.98
CA GLU A 114 -8.41 14.74 6.15
C GLU A 114 -7.19 14.07 6.79
N ARG A 115 -7.19 12.73 6.93
CA ARG A 115 -6.04 11.98 7.45
C ARG A 115 -4.82 12.09 6.55
N ALA A 116 -5.00 11.93 5.23
CA ALA A 116 -3.91 12.11 4.27
C ALA A 116 -3.42 13.56 4.24
N GLY A 117 -4.33 14.54 4.33
CA GLY A 117 -4.04 15.97 4.40
C GLY A 117 -3.24 16.36 5.64
N ALA A 118 -3.46 15.70 6.78
CA ALA A 118 -2.65 15.89 7.98
C ALA A 118 -1.19 15.44 7.76
N ALA A 119 -0.96 14.33 7.04
CA ALA A 119 0.36 13.88 6.65
C ALA A 119 1.07 14.89 5.72
N LEU A 120 0.34 15.42 4.72
CA LEU A 120 0.86 16.44 3.81
C LEU A 120 1.14 17.76 4.53
N THR A 121 0.27 18.16 5.45
CA THR A 121 0.46 19.35 6.29
C THR A 121 1.72 19.21 7.15
N ALA A 122 1.96 18.03 7.72
CA ALA A 122 3.20 17.76 8.45
C ALA A 122 4.43 17.81 7.52
N ALA A 123 4.33 17.32 6.28
CA ALA A 123 5.41 17.42 5.29
C ALA A 123 5.76 18.88 4.93
N ASP A 124 4.78 19.79 4.97
CA ASP A 124 4.97 21.21 4.67
C ASP A 124 5.34 22.03 5.93
N ALA A 125 5.34 21.41 7.11
CA ALA A 125 5.61 22.07 8.38
C ALA A 125 7.11 22.26 8.67
N ASP A 126 7.40 22.84 9.84
CA ASP A 126 8.77 22.95 10.34
C ASP A 126 9.39 21.58 10.69
N ASP A 127 10.72 21.58 10.86
CA ASP A 127 11.49 20.35 11.08
C ASP A 127 11.05 19.61 12.34
N ALA A 128 10.70 20.34 13.40
CA ALA A 128 10.25 19.72 14.66
C ALA A 128 8.90 19.01 14.48
N THR A 129 7.97 19.64 13.76
CA THR A 129 6.63 19.12 13.50
C THR A 129 6.68 17.87 12.61
N VAL A 130 7.46 17.89 11.53
CA VAL A 130 7.56 16.72 10.64
C VAL A 130 8.28 15.54 11.30
N LEU A 131 9.28 15.79 12.16
CA LEU A 131 9.94 14.74 12.94
C LEU A 131 8.99 14.16 14.01
N ALA A 132 8.18 15.00 14.66
CA ALA A 132 7.15 14.51 15.59
C ALA A 132 6.10 13.66 14.86
N TYR A 133 5.68 14.08 13.66
CA TYR A 133 4.79 13.30 12.81
C TYR A 133 5.42 11.96 12.41
N ALA A 134 6.71 11.94 12.04
CA ALA A 134 7.42 10.72 11.66
C ALA A 134 7.34 9.66 12.77
N HIS A 135 7.60 10.05 14.02
CA HIS A 135 7.45 9.16 15.18
C HIS A 135 5.99 8.72 15.37
N ALA A 136 5.05 9.66 15.41
CA ALA A 136 3.63 9.36 15.62
C ALA A 136 3.06 8.40 14.54
N SER A 137 3.49 8.53 13.29
CA SER A 137 3.02 7.70 12.17
C SER A 137 3.46 6.23 12.26
N LEU A 138 4.52 5.93 13.01
CA LEU A 138 4.97 4.57 13.26
C LEU A 138 4.04 3.84 14.24
N LEU A 139 3.33 4.59 15.09
CA LEU A 139 2.51 4.06 16.18
C LEU A 139 1.02 4.04 15.79
N ASP A 140 0.27 3.15 16.45
CA ASP A 140 -1.18 3.18 16.36
C ASP A 140 -1.73 4.43 17.03
N THR A 141 -2.72 5.04 16.39
CA THR A 141 -3.46 6.15 17.00
C THR A 141 -4.69 5.61 17.72
N PRO A 142 -5.00 6.11 18.94
CA PRO A 142 -6.20 5.69 19.66
C PRO A 142 -7.45 5.82 18.82
N ALA A 143 -8.44 4.97 19.11
CA ALA A 143 -9.74 5.05 18.46
C ALA A 143 -10.35 6.46 18.62
N PRO A 144 -10.99 7.01 17.58
CA PRO A 144 -11.64 8.31 17.65
C PRO A 144 -12.85 8.34 18.62
N ASP A 145 -13.36 7.17 19.03
CA ASP A 145 -14.39 7.02 20.06
C ASP A 145 -14.16 5.75 20.92
N GLU A 146 -14.88 5.62 22.04
CA GLU A 146 -14.74 4.50 23.00
C GLU A 146 -15.13 3.12 22.44
N THR A 147 -15.78 3.07 21.29
CA THR A 147 -16.23 1.84 20.61
C THR A 147 -15.40 1.48 19.37
N GLY A 148 -14.57 2.42 18.92
CA GLY A 148 -13.78 2.30 17.72
C GLY A 148 -12.56 1.39 17.92
N GLN A 149 -12.01 0.94 16.81
CA GLN A 149 -10.70 0.31 16.81
C GLN A 149 -9.61 1.38 16.70
N PRO A 150 -8.43 1.17 17.31
CA PRO A 150 -7.26 1.97 17.02
C PRO A 150 -7.03 2.03 15.52
N VAL A 151 -6.55 3.18 15.04
CA VAL A 151 -6.16 3.33 13.64
C VAL A 151 -4.71 2.85 13.52
N PRO A 152 -4.44 1.78 12.75
CA PRO A 152 -3.11 1.21 12.66
C PRO A 152 -2.08 2.20 12.14
N GLY A 153 -0.92 2.25 12.81
CA GLY A 153 0.27 2.93 12.33
C GLY A 153 1.02 2.12 11.26
N LEU A 154 2.15 2.64 10.80
CA LEU A 154 3.01 1.96 9.83
C LEU A 154 3.56 0.63 10.38
N THR A 155 3.87 0.58 11.67
CA THR A 155 4.41 -0.63 12.33
C THR A 155 3.41 -1.78 12.33
N ASP A 156 2.18 -1.48 12.74
CA ASP A 156 1.09 -2.44 12.74
C ASP A 156 0.73 -2.88 11.32
N SER A 157 0.63 -1.91 10.40
CA SER A 157 0.38 -2.16 8.99
C SER A 157 1.43 -3.07 8.37
N PHE A 158 2.72 -2.88 8.69
CA PHE A 158 3.78 -3.76 8.20
C PHE A 158 3.62 -5.17 8.77
N GLY A 159 3.45 -5.31 10.09
CA GLY A 159 3.29 -6.62 10.74
C GLY A 159 2.08 -7.38 10.21
N TYR A 160 0.94 -6.71 10.04
CA TYR A 160 -0.27 -7.29 9.45
C TYR A 160 -0.02 -7.77 8.02
N ASN A 161 0.55 -6.94 7.15
CA ASN A 161 0.79 -7.33 5.75
C ASN A 161 1.90 -8.38 5.61
N LEU A 162 2.89 -8.37 6.49
CA LEU A 162 3.88 -9.44 6.59
C LEU A 162 3.22 -10.77 6.95
N GLY A 163 2.34 -10.76 7.96
CA GLY A 163 1.58 -11.95 8.34
C GLY A 163 0.72 -12.49 7.19
N TYR A 164 0.03 -11.60 6.48
CA TYR A 164 -0.74 -11.96 5.29
C TYR A 164 0.15 -12.57 4.20
N MET A 165 1.27 -11.93 3.86
CA MET A 165 2.20 -12.38 2.82
C MET A 165 2.84 -13.75 3.18
N LEU A 166 3.20 -13.96 4.44
CA LEU A 166 3.73 -15.25 4.89
C LEU A 166 2.70 -16.37 4.77
N GLU A 167 1.43 -16.09 5.07
CA GLU A 167 0.37 -17.09 5.02
C GLU A 167 0.00 -17.46 3.57
N ILE A 168 -0.18 -16.47 2.70
CA ILE A 168 -0.52 -16.71 1.28
C ILE A 168 0.56 -17.49 0.53
N LEU A 169 1.83 -17.32 0.90
CA LEU A 169 2.96 -18.07 0.33
C LEU A 169 3.06 -19.49 0.91
N ALA A 170 2.80 -19.65 2.21
CA ALA A 170 2.91 -20.95 2.89
C ALA A 170 1.73 -21.89 2.59
N ALA A 171 0.55 -21.32 2.31
CA ALA A 171 -0.68 -22.04 2.02
C ALA A 171 -1.34 -21.52 0.73
N PRO A 172 -0.71 -21.73 -0.44
CA PRO A 172 -1.31 -21.37 -1.71
C PRO A 172 -2.62 -22.14 -1.94
N PRO A 173 -3.56 -21.62 -2.74
CA PRO A 173 -4.75 -22.37 -3.14
C PRO A 173 -4.40 -23.69 -3.83
N GLU A 174 -5.31 -24.66 -3.77
CA GLU A 174 -5.05 -25.99 -4.34
C GLU A 174 -4.66 -25.92 -5.83
N GLY A 175 -3.53 -26.52 -6.18
CA GLY A 175 -3.02 -26.58 -7.55
C GLY A 175 -2.24 -25.35 -8.01
N LEU A 176 -2.17 -24.29 -7.20
CA LEU A 176 -1.39 -23.10 -7.50
C LEU A 176 -0.01 -23.16 -6.82
N VAL A 177 0.96 -22.45 -7.41
CA VAL A 177 2.33 -22.39 -6.87
C VAL A 177 2.75 -20.94 -6.75
N ALA A 178 3.27 -20.54 -5.59
CA ALA A 178 3.94 -19.27 -5.44
C ALA A 178 5.30 -19.30 -6.16
N GLY A 179 5.42 -18.53 -7.23
CA GLY A 179 6.67 -18.43 -7.98
C GLY A 179 7.85 -17.94 -7.14
N ALA A 180 9.08 -18.33 -7.52
CA ALA A 180 10.30 -17.98 -6.78
C ALA A 180 10.51 -16.46 -6.61
N LYS A 181 10.01 -15.65 -7.56
CA LYS A 181 10.09 -14.18 -7.51
C LYS A 181 9.36 -13.55 -6.32
N PHE A 182 8.42 -14.28 -5.71
CA PHE A 182 7.59 -13.80 -4.59
C PHE A 182 8.12 -14.21 -3.22
N GLN A 183 9.20 -14.99 -3.16
CA GLN A 183 9.75 -15.45 -1.90
C GLN A 183 10.29 -14.27 -1.10
N ILE A 184 10.06 -14.30 0.21
CA ILE A 184 10.52 -13.31 1.16
C ILE A 184 11.24 -13.98 2.33
N GLU A 185 12.21 -13.28 2.89
CA GLU A 185 12.86 -13.66 4.16
C GLU A 185 12.67 -12.49 5.13
N ALA A 186 12.02 -12.74 6.26
CA ALA A 186 11.65 -11.69 7.20
C ALA A 186 12.15 -12.01 8.62
N SER A 187 12.74 -11.01 9.26
CA SER A 187 13.24 -11.11 10.63
C SER A 187 13.42 -9.72 11.25
N GLY A 188 12.97 -9.56 12.49
CA GLY A 188 13.12 -8.30 13.24
C GLY A 188 12.16 -7.18 12.79
N LEU A 189 12.36 -5.99 13.34
CA LEU A 189 11.53 -4.82 13.08
C LEU A 189 11.77 -4.30 11.65
N PHE A 190 10.71 -4.21 10.85
CA PHE A 190 10.71 -3.85 9.43
C PHE A 190 11.67 -4.67 8.55
N GLY A 191 12.13 -5.82 9.05
CA GLY A 191 13.09 -6.65 8.34
C GLY A 191 12.37 -7.60 7.39
N CYS A 192 12.43 -7.29 6.10
CA CYS A 192 11.99 -8.16 5.02
C CYS A 192 12.89 -7.96 3.82
N THR A 193 13.39 -9.05 3.24
CA THR A 193 14.10 -9.06 1.96
C THR A 193 13.29 -9.83 0.94
N TYR A 194 13.24 -9.33 -0.29
CA TYR A 194 12.42 -9.86 -1.36
C TYR A 194 13.31 -10.47 -2.43
N ALA A 195 12.92 -11.62 -2.98
CA ALA A 195 13.61 -12.22 -4.12
C ALA A 195 13.63 -11.30 -5.36
N SER A 196 12.64 -10.42 -5.49
CA SER A 196 12.53 -9.44 -6.57
C SER A 196 11.97 -8.12 -6.04
N ALA A 197 12.78 -7.38 -5.27
CA ALA A 197 12.42 -6.04 -4.80
C ALA A 197 12.16 -5.09 -5.98
N ARG A 198 11.10 -4.30 -5.89
CA ARG A 198 10.65 -3.36 -6.93
C ARG A 198 10.99 -1.93 -6.59
N LEU A 199 10.93 -1.56 -5.30
CA LEU A 199 11.27 -0.21 -4.86
C LEU A 199 12.78 -0.02 -4.74
N ALA A 200 13.32 0.95 -5.48
CA ALA A 200 14.75 1.26 -5.46
C ALA A 200 15.22 1.73 -4.07
N VAL A 201 14.36 2.45 -3.34
CA VAL A 201 14.69 3.01 -2.02
C VAL A 201 15.02 1.93 -0.97
N LEU A 202 14.53 0.70 -1.12
CA LEU A 202 14.83 -0.37 -0.16
C LEU A 202 16.32 -0.72 -0.12
N ALA A 203 17.01 -0.60 -1.27
CA ALA A 203 18.46 -0.79 -1.31
C ALA A 203 19.21 0.32 -0.55
N GLU A 204 18.70 1.56 -0.59
CA GLU A 204 19.25 2.69 0.16
C GLU A 204 18.99 2.59 1.67
N LEU A 205 17.94 1.87 2.07
CA LEU A 205 17.54 1.68 3.46
C LEU A 205 18.14 0.42 4.11
N ALA A 206 18.96 -0.34 3.37
CA ALA A 206 19.55 -1.59 3.86
C ALA A 206 20.39 -1.41 5.14
N ASP A 207 21.13 -0.30 5.25
CA ASP A 207 21.94 0.00 6.44
C ASP A 207 21.07 0.31 7.67
N VAL A 208 19.90 0.94 7.47
CA VAL A 208 18.94 1.21 8.54
C VAL A 208 18.37 -0.11 9.07
N GLN A 209 18.00 -1.01 8.15
CA GLN A 209 17.52 -2.34 8.49
C GLN A 209 18.59 -3.17 9.23
N ALA A 210 19.84 -3.13 8.77
CA ALA A 210 20.95 -3.78 9.46
C ALA A 210 21.18 -3.19 10.87
N GLY A 211 21.06 -1.86 11.01
CA GLY A 211 21.16 -1.18 12.31
C GLY A 211 20.05 -1.56 13.28
N LEU A 212 18.81 -1.70 12.79
CA LEU A 212 17.67 -2.17 13.57
C LEU A 212 17.87 -3.61 14.08
N ALA A 213 18.44 -4.48 13.23
CA ALA A 213 18.69 -5.89 13.56
C ALA A 213 19.88 -6.07 14.53
N ALA A 214 20.94 -5.27 14.38
CA ALA A 214 22.14 -5.38 15.23
C ALA A 214 21.89 -4.89 16.67
N GLY A 215 20.94 -3.97 16.86
CA GLY A 215 20.82 -3.19 18.09
C GLY A 215 21.95 -2.15 18.19
N GLY A 216 21.62 -0.96 18.69
CA GLY A 216 22.56 0.17 18.70
C GLY A 216 21.81 1.50 18.85
N SER A 217 22.06 2.44 17.94
CA SER A 217 21.36 3.74 17.88
C SER A 217 19.85 3.62 17.73
N TYR A 218 19.35 2.50 17.23
CA TYR A 218 17.92 2.24 17.06
C TYR A 218 17.30 1.39 18.16
N SER A 219 18.03 1.06 19.24
CA SER A 219 17.55 0.13 20.28
C SER A 219 16.26 0.58 20.95
N GLU A 220 16.10 1.88 21.22
CA GLU A 220 14.89 2.45 21.81
C GLU A 220 13.70 2.33 20.86
N VAL A 221 13.88 2.70 19.58
CA VAL A 221 12.86 2.57 18.53
C VAL A 221 12.48 1.10 18.32
N THR A 222 13.46 0.19 18.30
CA THR A 222 13.20 -1.25 18.18
C THR A 222 12.40 -1.78 19.37
N ALA A 223 12.76 -1.40 20.59
CA ALA A 223 12.06 -1.83 21.80
C ALA A 223 10.61 -1.33 21.85
N GLU A 224 10.36 -0.14 21.31
CA GLU A 224 9.02 0.46 21.22
C GLU A 224 8.15 -0.23 20.15
N LEU A 225 8.67 -0.41 18.94
CA LEU A 225 7.87 -0.78 17.77
C LEU A 225 7.77 -2.29 17.53
N LEU A 226 8.79 -3.07 17.89
CA LEU A 226 8.78 -4.52 17.62
C LEU A 226 7.55 -5.24 18.22
N PRO A 227 7.12 -4.96 19.47
CA PRO A 227 5.92 -5.59 20.02
C PRO A 227 4.64 -5.29 19.23
N VAL A 228 4.52 -4.09 18.67
CA VAL A 228 3.36 -3.68 17.84
C VAL A 228 3.36 -4.53 16.55
N GLN A 229 4.50 -4.62 15.88
CA GLN A 229 4.64 -5.43 14.66
C GLN A 229 4.32 -6.91 14.94
N GLU A 230 4.92 -7.49 15.97
CA GLU A 230 4.73 -8.90 16.33
C GLU A 230 3.28 -9.22 16.68
N ALA A 231 2.58 -8.32 17.35
CA ALA A 231 1.15 -8.48 17.65
C ALA A 231 0.26 -8.44 16.40
N ALA A 232 0.69 -7.76 15.33
CA ALA A 232 -0.04 -7.63 14.08
C ALA A 232 0.12 -8.85 13.15
N VAL A 233 1.26 -9.53 13.19
CA VAL A 233 1.53 -10.69 12.31
C VAL A 233 0.45 -11.79 12.40
N PRO A 234 0.01 -12.26 13.59
CA PRO A 234 -1.06 -13.26 13.67
C PRO A 234 -2.40 -12.79 13.08
N ARG A 235 -2.71 -11.49 13.18
CA ARG A 235 -3.94 -10.92 12.58
C ARG A 235 -3.86 -10.89 11.06
N GLY A 236 -2.69 -10.61 10.50
CA GLY A 236 -2.44 -10.75 9.07
C GLY A 236 -2.67 -12.17 8.55
N ARG A 237 -2.09 -13.15 9.25
CA ARG A 237 -2.26 -14.58 8.93
C ARG A 237 -3.72 -15.03 8.99
N SER A 238 -4.49 -14.50 9.94
CA SER A 238 -5.89 -14.91 10.11
C SER A 238 -6.77 -14.51 8.94
N VAL A 239 -6.44 -13.43 8.21
CA VAL A 239 -7.24 -12.97 7.06
C VAL A 239 -7.34 -14.04 5.99
N TRP A 240 -6.19 -14.61 5.60
CA TRP A 240 -6.12 -15.68 4.60
C TRP A 240 -6.81 -16.96 5.08
N SER A 241 -6.60 -17.32 6.36
CA SER A 241 -7.10 -18.57 6.93
C SER A 241 -8.57 -18.54 7.39
N SER A 242 -9.20 -17.36 7.52
CA SER A 242 -10.56 -17.24 8.07
C SER A 242 -11.54 -16.37 7.29
N GLY A 243 -11.09 -15.45 6.43
CA GLY A 243 -11.96 -14.42 5.85
C GLY A 243 -11.82 -14.21 4.34
N LEU A 244 -10.66 -14.49 3.77
CA LEU A 244 -10.34 -14.24 2.36
C LEU A 244 -9.64 -15.46 1.77
N SER A 245 -10.42 -16.52 1.54
CA SER A 245 -9.99 -17.61 0.66
C SER A 245 -10.03 -17.08 -0.77
N VAL A 246 -9.02 -17.42 -1.58
CA VAL A 246 -9.04 -17.21 -3.05
C VAL A 246 -9.02 -18.55 -3.80
N GLN A 247 -9.51 -19.59 -3.14
CA GLN A 247 -9.70 -20.90 -3.75
C GLN A 247 -10.50 -20.76 -5.05
N GLY A 248 -10.02 -21.40 -6.12
CA GLY A 248 -10.60 -21.29 -7.46
C GLY A 248 -9.98 -20.20 -8.35
N PHE A 249 -9.05 -19.38 -7.83
CA PHE A 249 -8.28 -18.47 -8.68
C PHE A 249 -7.44 -19.25 -9.70
N PRO A 250 -7.30 -18.76 -10.94
CA PRO A 250 -6.27 -19.25 -11.83
C PRO A 250 -4.90 -18.71 -11.41
N GLN A 251 -3.82 -19.34 -11.89
CA GLN A 251 -2.45 -18.94 -11.57
C GLN A 251 -2.17 -17.46 -11.88
N SER A 252 -2.72 -16.91 -12.96
CA SER A 252 -2.52 -15.49 -13.34
C SER A 252 -3.01 -14.53 -12.27
N GLU A 253 -4.20 -14.76 -11.72
CA GLU A 253 -4.79 -13.89 -10.70
C GLU A 253 -4.13 -14.08 -9.34
N TYR A 254 -3.69 -15.30 -9.02
CA TYR A 254 -2.89 -15.54 -7.83
C TYR A 254 -1.53 -14.84 -7.89
N ASP A 255 -0.84 -14.90 -9.04
CA ASP A 255 0.40 -14.13 -9.26
C ASP A 255 0.15 -12.62 -9.18
N GLN A 256 -0.99 -12.13 -9.69
CA GLN A 256 -1.36 -10.71 -9.56
C GLN A 256 -1.60 -10.33 -8.10
N LEU A 257 -2.27 -11.17 -7.33
CA LEU A 257 -2.48 -10.95 -5.90
C LEU A 257 -1.16 -10.90 -5.14
N LEU A 258 -0.23 -11.81 -5.43
CA LEU A 258 1.12 -11.80 -4.85
C LEU A 258 1.91 -10.56 -5.27
N ASP A 259 1.80 -10.11 -6.53
CA ASP A 259 2.46 -8.89 -7.01
C ASP A 259 1.95 -7.65 -6.25
N VAL A 260 0.65 -7.51 -6.04
CA VAL A 260 0.06 -6.41 -5.25
C VAL A 260 0.46 -6.50 -3.79
N SER A 261 0.35 -7.69 -3.19
CA SER A 261 0.62 -7.89 -1.76
C SER A 261 2.08 -7.63 -1.41
N SER A 262 3.00 -8.10 -2.25
CA SER A 262 4.43 -7.81 -2.09
C SER A 262 4.74 -6.34 -2.30
N SER A 263 4.18 -5.70 -3.33
CA SER A 263 4.37 -4.25 -3.56
C SER A 263 3.84 -3.42 -2.38
N PHE A 264 2.67 -3.76 -1.83
CA PHE A 264 2.13 -3.08 -0.66
C PHE A 264 3.06 -3.24 0.54
N LEU A 265 3.54 -4.47 0.83
CA LEU A 265 4.48 -4.72 1.92
C LEU A 265 5.80 -3.93 1.75
N GLU A 266 6.36 -3.90 0.54
CA GLU A 266 7.54 -3.10 0.19
C GLU A 266 7.31 -1.61 0.47
N THR A 267 6.16 -1.06 0.09
CA THR A 267 5.85 0.38 0.29
C THR A 267 5.69 0.74 1.75
N VAL A 268 5.04 -0.12 2.56
CA VAL A 268 4.91 0.07 4.00
C VAL A 268 6.29 0.03 4.65
N GLN A 269 7.12 -0.95 4.29
CA GLN A 269 8.47 -1.09 4.80
C GLN A 269 9.33 0.12 4.47
N ALA A 270 9.36 0.53 3.20
CA ALA A 270 10.14 1.68 2.74
C ALA A 270 9.72 2.97 3.46
N THR A 271 8.41 3.18 3.62
CA THR A 271 7.87 4.34 4.34
C THR A 271 8.29 4.31 5.80
N ALA A 272 8.10 3.17 6.49
CA ALA A 272 8.46 3.03 7.89
C ALA A 272 9.98 3.19 8.14
N LEU A 273 10.82 2.52 7.35
CA LEU A 273 12.28 2.64 7.44
C LEU A 273 12.76 4.06 7.15
N THR A 274 12.12 4.77 6.21
CA THR A 274 12.40 6.19 5.96
C THR A 274 12.10 7.06 7.18
N MET A 275 10.97 6.81 7.87
CA MET A 275 10.63 7.52 9.11
C MET A 275 11.62 7.19 10.24
N VAL A 276 11.97 5.92 10.42
CA VAL A 276 12.96 5.49 11.42
C VAL A 276 14.33 6.14 11.17
N GLN A 277 14.77 6.17 9.91
CA GLN A 277 16.02 6.83 9.54
C GLN A 277 15.95 8.33 9.83
N ALA A 278 14.85 8.98 9.46
CA ALA A 278 14.66 10.40 9.72
C ALA A 278 14.75 10.75 11.21
N LEU A 279 14.21 9.89 12.08
CA LEU A 279 14.30 10.07 13.54
C LEU A 279 15.73 9.86 14.05
N GLY A 280 16.41 8.80 13.60
CA GLY A 280 17.78 8.48 14.00
C GLY A 280 18.78 9.55 13.59
N ASP A 281 18.67 10.04 12.35
CA ASP A 281 19.57 11.04 11.78
C ASP A 281 19.13 12.49 12.07
N ARG A 282 17.92 12.66 12.62
CA ARG A 282 17.22 13.95 12.73
C ARG A 282 17.09 14.66 11.37
N ASP A 283 16.89 13.87 10.32
CA ASP A 283 16.77 14.34 8.94
C ASP A 283 15.31 14.69 8.61
N ALA A 284 14.98 15.97 8.75
CA ALA A 284 13.66 16.47 8.44
C ALA A 284 13.31 16.36 6.94
N ALA A 285 14.28 16.33 6.02
CA ALA A 285 13.99 16.16 4.60
C ALA A 285 13.53 14.72 4.30
N LYS A 286 14.16 13.71 4.93
CA LYS A 286 13.65 12.33 4.91
C LYS A 286 12.28 12.21 5.56
N ALA A 287 12.06 12.87 6.70
CA ALA A 287 10.75 12.88 7.35
C ALA A 287 9.64 13.43 6.44
N ARG A 288 9.92 14.50 5.67
CA ARG A 288 8.96 15.06 4.70
C ARG A 288 8.61 14.08 3.59
N ARG A 289 9.61 13.40 3.01
CA ARG A 289 9.37 12.35 2.01
C ARG A 289 8.55 11.19 2.59
N GLY A 290 8.90 10.74 3.79
CA GLY A 290 8.14 9.71 4.51
C GLY A 290 6.68 10.15 4.76
N ALA A 291 6.45 11.41 5.12
CA ALA A 291 5.10 11.93 5.36
C ALA A 291 4.25 11.96 4.08
N VAL A 292 4.83 12.34 2.94
CA VAL A 292 4.16 12.25 1.64
C VAL A 292 3.88 10.79 1.26
N ALA A 293 4.84 9.89 1.48
CA ALA A 293 4.64 8.45 1.24
C ALA A 293 3.52 7.87 2.13
N ASN A 294 3.44 8.29 3.39
CA ASN A 294 2.36 7.87 4.28
C ASN A 294 0.99 8.41 3.83
N ALA A 295 0.93 9.64 3.30
CA ALA A 295 -0.30 10.17 2.69
C ALA A 295 -0.77 9.29 1.51
N ALA A 296 0.15 8.91 0.62
CA ALA A 296 -0.10 7.99 -0.49
C ALA A 296 -0.62 6.64 0.01
N MET A 297 -0.01 6.06 1.05
CA MET A 297 -0.46 4.80 1.65
C MET A 297 -1.87 4.89 2.24
N ILE A 298 -2.18 5.95 2.98
CA ILE A 298 -3.51 6.17 3.57
C ILE A 298 -4.58 6.15 2.48
N ILE A 299 -4.35 6.90 1.40
CA ILE A 299 -5.27 6.99 0.26
C ILE A 299 -5.38 5.63 -0.43
N TRP A 300 -4.25 4.96 -0.68
CA TRP A 300 -4.23 3.68 -1.38
C TRP A 300 -5.03 2.61 -0.64
N LEU A 301 -4.75 2.42 0.65
CA LEU A 301 -5.40 1.40 1.47
C LEU A 301 -6.90 1.69 1.65
N ALA A 302 -7.28 2.93 1.94
CA ALA A 302 -8.69 3.29 2.10
C ALA A 302 -9.48 3.07 0.81
N SER A 303 -8.91 3.50 -0.33
CA SER A 303 -9.54 3.33 -1.64
C SER A 303 -9.64 1.85 -2.02
N TYR A 304 -8.62 1.05 -1.72
CA TYR A 304 -8.66 -0.41 -1.88
C TYR A 304 -9.81 -1.05 -1.10
N MET A 305 -9.98 -0.68 0.17
CA MET A 305 -11.10 -1.17 0.97
C MET A 305 -12.45 -0.71 0.43
N ASP A 306 -12.56 0.52 -0.07
CA ASP A 306 -13.77 1.00 -0.73
C ASP A 306 -14.10 0.20 -1.98
N GLY A 307 -13.10 -0.11 -2.81
CA GLY A 307 -13.27 -0.96 -3.99
C GLY A 307 -13.69 -2.39 -3.63
N LEU A 308 -13.05 -2.97 -2.61
CA LEU A 308 -13.28 -4.36 -2.18
C LEU A 308 -14.66 -4.55 -1.56
N LEU A 309 -15.14 -3.59 -0.78
CA LEU A 309 -16.42 -3.66 -0.04
C LEU A 309 -17.61 -3.14 -0.85
N HIS A 310 -17.36 -2.42 -1.94
CA HIS A 310 -18.40 -2.02 -2.88
C HIS A 310 -18.86 -3.27 -3.67
N GLY A 311 -20.00 -3.84 -3.30
CA GLY A 311 -20.53 -5.08 -3.88
C GLY A 311 -21.36 -4.86 -5.14
N GLU A 312 -21.94 -3.68 -5.33
CA GLU A 312 -22.79 -3.35 -6.47
C GLU A 312 -22.00 -2.97 -7.75
N GLY A 313 -22.73 -2.95 -8.87
CA GLY A 313 -22.20 -2.55 -10.18
C GLY A 313 -21.24 -3.56 -10.83
N ALA A 314 -20.88 -3.28 -12.09
CA ALA A 314 -19.92 -4.10 -12.82
C ALA A 314 -18.50 -3.87 -12.29
N LYS A 315 -17.71 -4.94 -12.11
CA LYS A 315 -16.32 -4.88 -11.63
C LYS A 315 -15.37 -4.67 -12.82
N VAL A 316 -15.71 -3.67 -13.62
CA VAL A 316 -14.99 -3.34 -14.86
C VAL A 316 -13.81 -2.47 -14.51
N LEU A 317 -12.64 -2.87 -15.00
CA LEU A 317 -11.43 -2.06 -14.92
C LEU A 317 -11.42 -1.01 -16.04
N PRO A 318 -10.62 0.06 -15.88
CA PRO A 318 -10.26 0.95 -16.99
C PRO A 318 -9.74 0.16 -18.21
N THR A 319 -9.73 0.79 -19.38
CA THR A 319 -9.24 0.15 -20.62
C THR A 319 -8.16 0.97 -21.30
N PHE A 320 -7.44 0.36 -22.23
CA PHE A 320 -6.48 1.04 -23.09
C PHE A 320 -7.14 1.38 -24.44
N ALA A 321 -6.98 2.61 -24.93
CA ALA A 321 -7.58 3.08 -26.19
C ALA A 321 -6.67 3.95 -27.07
#